data_AF-A0A2X1ZLG5-F1
#
_entry.id   AF-A0A2X1ZLG5-F1
#
_cell.length_a   1.000
_cell.length_b   1.000
_cell.length_c   1.000
_cell.angle_alpha   90.00
_cell.angle_beta   90.00
_cell.angle_gamma   90.00
#
_symmetry.space_group_name_H-M   'P 1'
#
loop_
_entity.id
_entity.type
_entity.pdbx_description
1 polymer ?
#
loop_
_entity_poly.entity_id
_entity_poly.type
_entity_poly.pdbx_seq_one_letter_code
_entity_poly.pdbx_strand_id
1 'polypeptide(L)' 'MYYNAIRFEEREIVPLMSQQELDKLVIQYHIKDIKAYLRGEEAQESARRSFVELQSIGLTPYEIAKRAKCRLKDLIFA' A
#
# COMPACT_ATOMS: atom_id res chain seq x y z
N MET A 1 -47.12 15.68 12.91
CA MET A 1 -46.03 14.78 12.48
C MET A 1 -44.80 15.15 13.28
N TYR A 2 -44.31 14.23 14.12
CA TYR A 2 -43.07 14.42 14.88
C TYR A 2 -41.89 13.98 14.01
N TYR A 3 -41.03 14.92 13.63
CA TYR A 3 -39.77 14.61 12.98
C TYR A 3 -38.73 14.33 14.07
N ASN A 4 -38.33 13.07 14.22
CA ASN A 4 -37.13 12.74 14.97
C ASN A 4 -35.92 13.12 14.09
N ALA A 5 -35.24 14.21 14.44
CA ALA A 5 -33.97 14.55 13.83
C ALA A 5 -32.95 13.45 14.19
N ILE A 6 -32.41 12.77 13.18
CA ILE A 6 -31.29 11.84 13.36
C ILE A 6 -30.10 12.68 13.85
N ARG A 7 -29.72 12.51 15.11
CA ARG A 7 -28.47 13.05 15.64
C ARG A 7 -27.36 12.14 15.15
N PHE A 8 -26.58 12.61 14.17
CA PHE A 8 -25.29 12.00 13.89
C PHE A 8 -24.39 12.32 15.08
N GLU A 9 -24.04 11.30 15.87
CA GLU A 9 -23.00 11.43 16.90
C GLU A 9 -21.73 11.99 16.24
N GLU A 10 -21.06 12.91 16.93
CA GLU A 10 -19.80 13.49 16.48
C GLU A 10 -18.87 12.36 16.04
N ARG A 11 -18.45 12.42 14.76
CA ARG A 11 -17.53 11.45 14.18
C ARG A 11 -16.32 11.34 15.10
N GLU A 12 -15.93 10.11 15.43
CA GLU A 12 -14.63 9.81 16.01
C GLU A 12 -13.58 10.72 15.36
N ILE A 13 -12.89 11.53 16.16
CA ILE A 13 -11.82 12.40 15.68
C ILE A 13 -10.69 11.45 15.27
N VAL A 14 -10.71 11.01 14.00
CA VAL A 14 -9.62 10.21 13.44
C VAL A 14 -8.38 11.09 13.52
N PRO A 15 -7.36 10.71 14.31
CA PRO A 15 -6.16 11.51 14.42
C PRO A 15 -5.56 11.67 13.03
N LEU A 16 -5.22 12.91 12.67
CA LEU A 16 -4.62 13.22 11.39
C LEU A 16 -3.27 12.50 11.33
N MET A 17 -3.19 11.43 10.54
CA MET A 17 -1.94 10.72 10.32
C MET A 17 -0.96 11.65 9.61
N SER A 18 0.28 11.67 10.09
CA SER A 18 1.34 12.35 9.36
C SER A 18 1.55 11.68 8.00
N GLN A 19 2.02 12.44 7.01
CA GLN A 19 2.37 11.88 5.70
C GLN A 19 3.35 10.70 5.83
N GLN A 20 4.28 10.77 6.78
CA GLN A 20 5.24 9.69 7.05
C GLN A 20 4.57 8.39 7.52
N GLU A 21 3.47 8.46 8.27
CA GLU A 21 2.75 7.27 8.71
C GLU A 21 1.90 6.68 7.58
N LEU A 22 1.31 7.54 6.73
CA LEU A 22 0.64 7.11 5.51
C LEU A 22 1.62 6.40 4.57
N ASP A 23 2.79 6.98 4.32
CA ASP A 23 3.82 6.38 3.46
C ASP A 23 4.26 5.00 3.99
N LYS A 24 4.39 4.83 5.32
CA LYS A 24 4.69 3.53 5.92
C LYS A 24 3.60 2.49 5.61
N LEU A 25 2.33 2.86 5.71
CA LEU A 25 1.21 1.96 5.40
C LEU A 25 1.17 1.61 3.91
N VAL A 26 1.34 2.59 3.04
CA VAL A 26 1.43 2.40 1.58
C VAL A 26 2.57 1.44 1.23
N ILE A 27 3.76 1.66 1.82
CA ILE A 27 4.91 0.76 1.64
C ILE A 27 4.58 -0.65 2.10
N GLN A 28 3.99 -0.82 3.28
CA GLN A 28 3.64 -2.14 3.82
C GLN A 28 2.65 -2.87 2.93
N TYR A 29 1.63 -2.18 2.44
CA TYR A 29 0.60 -2.74 1.57
C TYR A 29 1.21 -3.23 0.25
N HIS A 30 1.90 -2.37 -0.49
CA HIS A 30 2.44 -2.76 -1.80
C HIS A 30 3.58 -3.79 -1.71
N ILE A 31 4.37 -3.79 -0.63
CA ILE A 31 5.35 -4.86 -0.39
C ILE A 31 4.67 -6.20 -0.11
N LYS A 32 3.48 -6.22 0.51
CA LYS A 32 2.70 -7.44 0.72
C LYS A 32 2.26 -8.03 -0.62
N ASP A 33 1.77 -7.21 -1.55
CA ASP A 33 1.35 -7.66 -2.89
C ASP A 33 2.51 -8.23 -3.69
N ILE A 34 3.67 -7.54 -3.67
CA ILE A 34 4.88 -8.04 -4.35
C ILE A 34 5.29 -9.40 -3.77
N LYS A 35 5.23 -9.57 -2.45
CA LYS A 35 5.51 -10.87 -1.82
C LYS A 35 4.47 -11.94 -2.18
N ALA A 36 3.20 -11.59 -2.31
CA ALA A 36 2.15 -12.51 -2.74
C ALA A 36 2.39 -12.97 -4.19
N TYR A 37 2.79 -12.05 -5.07
CA TYR A 37 3.16 -12.36 -6.45
C TYR A 37 4.35 -13.32 -6.52
N LEU A 38 5.39 -13.08 -5.71
CA LEU A 38 6.55 -13.99 -5.63
C LEU A 38 6.20 -15.39 -5.13
N ARG A 39 5.09 -15.54 -4.39
CA ARG A 39 4.53 -16.84 -3.97
C ARG A 39 3.56 -17.46 -5.00
N GLY A 40 3.23 -16.74 -6.07
CA GLY A 40 2.23 -17.15 -7.06
C GLY A 40 0.77 -16.95 -6.59
N GLU A 41 0.55 -16.15 -5.54
CA GLU A 41 -0.76 -15.88 -4.94
C GLU A 41 -1.44 -14.62 -5.50
N GLU A 42 -0.74 -13.85 -6.33
CA GLU A 42 -1.19 -12.55 -6.83
C GLU A 42 -0.82 -12.38 -8.32
N ALA A 43 -1.62 -11.61 -9.05
CA ALA A 43 -1.41 -11.38 -10.47
C ALA A 43 -0.20 -10.46 -10.75
N GLN A 44 0.46 -10.68 -11.89
CA GLN A 44 1.59 -9.85 -12.31
C GLN A 44 1.20 -8.38 -12.47
N GLU A 45 0.02 -8.09 -13.01
CA GLU A 45 -0.49 -6.73 -13.19
C GLU A 45 -0.68 -6.01 -11.85
N SER A 46 -1.13 -6.74 -10.83
CA SER A 46 -1.32 -6.22 -9.47
C SER A 46 0.03 -5.85 -8.85
N ALA A 47 0.99 -6.79 -8.88
CA ALA A 47 2.34 -6.53 -8.39
C ALA A 47 3.07 -5.42 -9.15
N ARG A 48 2.85 -5.29 -10.46
CA ARG A 48 3.39 -4.18 -11.27
C ARG A 48 2.82 -2.84 -10.85
N ARG A 49 1.51 -2.74 -10.60
CA ARG A 49 0.90 -1.50 -10.08
C ARG A 49 1.49 -1.14 -8.71
N SER A 50 1.57 -2.11 -7.82
CA SER A 50 2.18 -1.93 -6.50
C SER A 50 3.65 -1.51 -6.59
N PHE A 51 4.40 -2.00 -7.57
CA PHE A 51 5.77 -1.55 -7.82
C PHE A 51 5.85 -0.09 -8.29
N VAL A 52 4.99 0.32 -9.22
CA VAL A 52 4.94 1.71 -9.71
C VAL A 52 4.54 2.68 -8.59
N GLU A 53 3.59 2.30 -7.72
CA GLU A 53 3.21 3.13 -6.57
C GLU A 53 4.36 3.28 -5.56
N LEU A 54 5.15 2.23 -5.33
CA LEU A 54 6.34 2.36 -4.49
C LEU A 54 7.40 3.29 -5.11
N GLN A 55 7.53 3.31 -6.43
CA GLN A 55 8.42 4.24 -7.11
C GLN A 55 7.90 5.70 -7.05
N SER A 56 6.59 5.90 -7.13
CA SER A 56 5.97 7.23 -7.09
C SER A 56 6.23 7.95 -5.75
N ILE A 57 6.32 7.20 -4.66
CA ILE A 57 6.69 7.68 -3.32
C ILE A 57 8.22 7.70 -3.07
N GLY A 58 9.02 7.43 -4.10
CA GLY A 58 10.48 7.62 -4.07
C GLY A 58 11.31 6.39 -3.71
N LEU A 59 10.75 5.18 -3.65
CA LEU A 59 11.57 3.97 -3.47
C LEU A 59 12.24 3.57 -4.78
N THR A 60 13.52 3.22 -4.70
CA THR A 60 14.24 2.64 -5.82
C THR A 60 13.88 1.16 -6.02
N PRO A 61 14.00 0.61 -7.24
CA PRO A 61 13.81 -0.82 -7.51
C PRO A 61 14.60 -1.74 -6.56
N TYR A 62 15.83 -1.34 -6.23
CA TYR A 62 16.68 -2.08 -5.31
C TYR A 62 16.13 -2.12 -3.88
N GLU A 63 15.64 -0.99 -3.38
CA GLU A 63 15.04 -0.91 -2.05
C GLU A 63 13.72 -1.68 -1.96
N ILE A 64 12.94 -1.70 -3.04
CA ILE A 64 11.73 -2.51 -3.14
C ILE A 64 12.09 -4.00 -3.06
N ALA A 65 13.06 -4.46 -3.86
CA ALA A 65 13.54 -5.84 -3.82
C ALA A 65 14.07 -6.23 -2.42
N LYS A 66 14.84 -5.34 -1.78
CA LYS A 66 15.34 -5.54 -0.41
C LYS A 66 14.21 -5.71 0.60
N ARG A 67 13.16 -4.88 0.54
CA ARG A 67 11.97 -4.97 1.42
C ARG A 67 11.12 -6.22 1.12
N ALA A 68 11.03 -6.60 -0.15
CA ALA A 68 10.35 -7.81 -0.60
C ALA A 68 11.13 -9.10 -0.26
N LYS A 69 12.42 -8.98 0.06
CA LYS A 69 13.37 -10.10 0.28
C LYS A 69 13.53 -10.98 -0.96
N CYS A 70 13.63 -10.36 -2.13
CA CYS A 70 13.88 -11.03 -3.40
C CYS A 70 15.10 -10.44 -4.11
N ARG A 71 15.55 -11.08 -5.20
CA ARG A 71 16.54 -10.48 -6.10
C ARG A 71 15.81 -9.58 -7.08
N LEU A 72 16.48 -8.53 -7.56
CA LEU A 72 15.90 -7.60 -8.51
C LEU A 72 15.41 -8.31 -9.79
N LYS A 73 16.15 -9.33 -10.25
CA LYS A 73 15.76 -10.16 -11.41
C LYS A 73 14.46 -10.95 -11.23
N ASP A 74 14.03 -11.16 -9.98
CA ASP A 74 12.78 -11.87 -9.67
C ASP A 74 11.56 -10.94 -9.84
N LEU A 75 11.79 -9.62 -9.99
CA LEU A 75 10.80 -8.61 -10.33
C LEU A 75 10.90 -8.29 -11.83
N ILE A 76 10.27 -9.10 -12.68
CA ILE A 76 10.33 -8.99 -14.15
C ILE A 76 9.79 -7.67 -14.74
N PHE A 77 9.19 -6.83 -13.89
CA PHE A 77 8.60 -5.53 -14.23
C PHE A 77 9.37 -4.35 -13.60
N ALA A 78 10.49 -4.63 -12.92
CA ALA A 78 11.36 -3.63 -12.29
C ALA A 78 12.32 -2.95 -13.27
#